data_AF-A0AAI9T4F4-F1
#
_entry.id   AF-A0AAI9T4F4-F1
#
_cell.length_a   1.000
_cell.length_b   1.000
_cell.length_c   1.000
_cell.angle_alpha   90.00
_cell.angle_beta   90.00
_cell.angle_gamma   90.00
#
_symmetry.space_group_name_H-M   'P 1'
#
loop_
_entity.id
_entity.type
_entity.pdbx_description
1 polymer ?
#
loop_
_entity_poly.entity_id
_entity_poly.type
_entity_poly.pdbx_seq_one_letter_code
_entity_poly.pdbx_strand_id
1 'polypeptide(L)'
;MNKKNLILMGIWCLMLIGFVMLLGYFPISLYYDGYLTILKTNDDELTYIFVPHQTPGVIKPGQQVKIKYFVEKQWQIIITQVKRENDYYLILNQPEFIISVWYLSAKMEFGSQTTLDYLLKIMI
;
A
#
# COMPACT_ATOMS: atom_id res chain seq x y z
N MET A 1 -14.69 -13.09 46.58
CA MET A 1 -13.69 -12.98 45.49
C MET A 1 -12.31 -12.76 46.10
N ASN A 2 -11.31 -13.55 45.73
CA ASN A 2 -10.02 -13.56 46.43
C ASN A 2 -9.16 -12.34 46.02
N LYS A 3 -8.55 -11.60 46.96
CA LYS A 3 -7.75 -10.38 46.67
C LYS A 3 -6.69 -10.62 45.59
N LYS A 4 -6.08 -11.81 45.56
CA LYS A 4 -5.11 -12.23 44.54
C LYS A 4 -5.70 -12.28 43.13
N ASN A 5 -6.93 -12.75 42.98
CA ASN A 5 -7.60 -12.84 41.67
C ASN A 5 -7.94 -11.44 41.13
N LEU A 6 -8.26 -10.50 42.02
CA LEU A 6 -8.60 -9.12 41.68
C LEU A 6 -7.37 -8.35 41.15
N ILE A 7 -6.21 -8.56 41.78
CA ILE A 7 -4.93 -7.99 41.34
C ILE A 7 -4.50 -8.59 39.99
N LEU A 8 -4.60 -9.93 39.85
CA LEU A 8 -4.27 -10.61 38.61
C LEU A 8 -5.14 -10.10 37.45
N MET A 9 -6.45 -9.99 37.67
CA MET A 9 -7.39 -9.46 36.68
C MET A 9 -7.06 -8.01 36.28
N GLY A 10 -6.65 -7.16 37.23
CA GLY A 10 -6.20 -5.80 36.93
C GLY A 10 -4.95 -5.75 36.05
N ILE A 11 -3.96 -6.59 36.31
CA ILE A 11 -2.73 -6.68 35.50
C ILE A 11 -3.05 -7.12 34.07
N TRP A 12 -3.89 -8.13 33.90
CA TRP A 12 -4.31 -8.58 32.58
C TRP A 12 -5.06 -7.50 31.81
N CYS A 13 -5.98 -6.77 32.45
CA CYS A 13 -6.67 -5.65 31.81
C CYS A 13 -5.69 -4.55 31.34
N LEU A 14 -4.70 -4.20 32.17
CA LEU A 14 -3.71 -3.18 31.80
C LEU A 14 -2.81 -3.63 30.66
N MET A 15 -2.37 -4.90 30.64
CA MET A 15 -1.61 -5.45 29.52
C MET A 15 -2.43 -5.44 28.22
N LEU A 16 -3.71 -5.79 28.31
CA LEU A 16 -4.59 -5.89 27.14
C LEU A 16 -4.90 -4.51 26.55
N ILE A 17 -5.16 -3.51 27.41
CA ILE A 17 -5.33 -2.10 26.98
C ILE A 17 -4.03 -1.58 26.36
N GLY A 18 -2.89 -1.84 27.01
CA GLY A 18 -1.57 -1.43 26.50
C GLY A 18 -1.27 -2.01 25.12
N PHE A 19 -1.58 -3.29 24.92
CA PHE A 19 -1.41 -3.97 23.63
C PHE A 19 -2.30 -3.37 22.53
N VAL A 20 -3.59 -3.10 22.82
CA VAL A 20 -4.51 -2.48 21.85
C VAL A 20 -4.05 -1.06 21.47
N MET A 21 -3.61 -0.26 22.44
CA MET A 21 -3.04 1.06 22.16
C MET A 21 -1.80 0.97 21.27
N LEU A 22 -0.96 -0.03 21.49
CA LEU A 22 0.24 -0.28 20.68
C LEU A 22 -0.14 -0.61 19.23
N LEU A 23 -1.14 -1.46 19.01
CA LEU A 23 -1.67 -1.78 17.66
C LEU A 23 -2.31 -0.57 16.97
N GLY A 24 -2.98 0.30 17.72
CA GLY A 24 -3.52 1.56 17.21
C GLY A 24 -2.45 2.60 16.88
N TYR A 25 -1.27 2.51 17.50
CA TYR A 25 -0.19 3.48 17.30
C TYR A 25 0.68 3.17 16.08
N PHE A 26 0.92 1.90 15.76
CA PHE A 26 1.81 1.54 14.66
C PHE A 26 1.12 1.63 13.30
N PRO A 27 1.55 2.56 12.41
CA PRO A 27 1.02 2.66 11.06
C PRO A 27 1.56 1.53 10.19
N ILE A 28 0.65 0.86 9.47
CA ILE A 28 0.95 -0.06 8.38
C ILE A 28 0.83 0.71 7.08
N SER A 29 1.92 0.73 6.32
CA SER A 29 1.89 1.17 4.92
C SER A 29 1.18 0.10 4.09
N LEU A 30 0.12 0.49 3.40
CA LEU A 30 -0.58 -0.37 2.47
C LEU A 30 0.12 -0.30 1.11
N TYR A 31 0.58 -1.44 0.61
CA TYR A 31 1.25 -1.51 -0.67
C TYR A 31 0.91 -2.79 -1.45
N TYR A 32 1.01 -2.69 -2.77
CA TYR A 32 1.08 -3.85 -3.66
C TYR A 32 2.49 -3.99 -4.22
N ASP A 33 3.04 -5.19 -4.20
CA ASP A 33 4.22 -5.55 -4.98
C ASP A 33 3.80 -5.83 -6.44
N GLY A 34 4.65 -5.50 -7.39
CA GLY A 34 4.35 -5.66 -8.81
C GLY A 34 5.46 -5.17 -9.73
N TYR A 35 5.06 -4.80 -10.94
CA TYR A 35 5.96 -4.27 -11.96
C TYR A 35 5.41 -2.96 -12.53
N LEU A 36 6.31 -2.02 -12.77
CA LEU A 36 6.03 -0.79 -13.50
C LEU A 36 6.49 -0.97 -14.94
N THR A 37 5.58 -0.77 -15.88
CA THR A 37 5.84 -0.85 -17.32
C THR A 37 5.29 0.36 -18.04
N ILE A 38 5.85 0.65 -19.22
CA ILE A 38 5.44 1.77 -20.06
C ILE A 38 5.08 1.19 -21.42
N LEU A 39 3.87 1.45 -21.88
CA LEU A 39 3.43 1.10 -23.21
C LEU A 39 3.39 2.35 -24.07
N LYS A 40 4.02 2.29 -25.24
CA LYS A 40 3.89 3.33 -26.26
C LYS A 40 2.65 3.02 -27.09
N THR A 41 1.64 3.89 -27.03
CA THR A 41 0.46 3.79 -27.89
C THR A 41 0.77 4.33 -29.29
N ASN A 42 -0.04 3.97 -30.28
CA ASN A 42 0.14 4.34 -31.69
C ASN A 42 0.21 5.86 -31.93
N ASP A 43 -0.31 6.68 -31.02
CA ASP A 43 -0.33 8.15 -31.08
C ASP A 43 0.88 8.81 -30.39
N ASP A 44 2.00 8.09 -30.23
CA ASP A 44 3.22 8.53 -29.52
C ASP A 44 3.03 8.87 -28.02
N GLU A 45 1.83 8.75 -27.46
CA GLU A 45 1.57 8.90 -26.03
C GLU A 45 2.17 7.73 -25.23
N LEU A 46 2.82 8.05 -24.09
CA LEU A 46 3.36 7.07 -23.14
C LEU A 46 2.29 6.72 -22.10
N THR A 47 1.87 5.47 -22.08
CA THR A 47 0.94 4.95 -21.07
C THR A 47 1.71 4.23 -19.96
N TYR A 48 1.62 4.74 -18.74
CA TYR A 48 2.25 4.14 -17.56
C TYR A 48 1.31 3.11 -16.95
N ILE A 49 1.81 1.90 -16.74
CA ILE A 49 1.01 0.79 -16.24
C ILE A 49 1.73 0.14 -15.06
N PHE A 50 0.98 -0.05 -13.98
CA PHE A 50 1.41 -0.86 -12.85
C PHE A 50 0.67 -2.19 -12.87
N VAL A 51 1.42 -3.29 -12.87
CA VAL A 51 0.89 -4.66 -12.83
C VAL A 51 1.17 -5.23 -11.45
N PRO A 52 0.18 -5.26 -10.55
CA PRO A 52 0.36 -5.87 -9.23
C PRO A 52 0.46 -7.39 -9.34
N HIS A 53 1.19 -8.03 -8.42
CA HIS A 53 1.22 -9.50 -8.31
C HIS A 53 -0.11 -10.07 -7.80
N GLN A 54 -0.93 -9.24 -7.17
CA GLN A 54 -2.23 -9.60 -6.61
C GLN A 54 -3.27 -8.64 -7.17
N THR A 55 -4.49 -9.13 -7.40
CA THR A 55 -5.59 -8.29 -7.90
C THR A 55 -5.79 -7.10 -6.95
N PRO A 56 -5.72 -5.85 -7.45
CA PRO A 56 -5.94 -4.68 -6.62
C PRO A 56 -7.43 -4.65 -6.26
N GLY A 57 -7.74 -4.72 -4.97
CA GLY A 57 -9.15 -4.72 -4.50
C GLY A 57 -9.57 -3.43 -3.79
N VAL A 58 -8.66 -2.46 -3.67
CA VAL A 58 -8.81 -1.32 -2.73
C VAL A 58 -8.52 0.03 -3.40
N ILE A 59 -8.07 0.04 -4.65
CA ILE A 59 -7.53 1.25 -5.28
C ILE A 59 -8.56 1.81 -6.23
N LYS A 60 -8.90 3.09 -6.07
CA LYS A 60 -9.90 3.75 -6.91
C LYS A 60 -9.25 4.62 -7.99
N PRO A 61 -9.89 4.79 -9.15
CA PRO A 61 -9.52 5.84 -10.09
C PRO A 61 -9.50 7.22 -9.41
N GLY A 62 -8.51 8.05 -9.76
CA GLY A 62 -8.25 9.36 -9.16
C GLY A 62 -7.41 9.33 -7.88
N GLN A 63 -7.17 8.15 -7.29
CA GLN A 63 -6.37 8.03 -6.07
C GLN A 63 -4.89 8.32 -6.35
N GLN A 64 -4.28 9.17 -5.53
CA GLN A 64 -2.84 9.39 -5.55
C GLN A 64 -2.13 8.18 -4.95
N VAL A 65 -1.12 7.70 -5.66
CA VAL A 65 -0.31 6.54 -5.29
C VAL A 65 1.16 6.90 -5.40
N LYS A 66 1.96 6.27 -4.55
CA LYS A 66 3.40 6.41 -4.53
C LYS A 66 4.04 5.12 -5.00
N ILE A 67 4.74 5.17 -6.11
CA ILE A 67 5.38 4.02 -6.73
C ILE A 67 6.86 4.07 -6.45
N LYS A 68 7.35 3.10 -5.69
CA LYS A 68 8.77 2.82 -5.52
C LYS A 68 9.19 1.85 -6.60
N TYR A 69 10.16 2.18 -7.43
CA TYR A 69 10.70 1.26 -8.43
C TYR A 69 12.20 1.14 -8.30
N PHE A 70 12.74 -0.02 -8.68
CA PHE A 70 14.16 -0.32 -8.55
C PHE A 70 14.88 -0.17 -9.89
N VAL A 71 15.80 0.78 -9.98
CA VAL A 71 16.57 1.08 -11.20
C VAL A 71 18.02 1.36 -10.81
N GLU A 72 18.99 0.93 -11.63
CA GLU A 72 20.42 1.23 -11.40
C GLU A 72 20.93 0.92 -9.97
N LYS A 73 20.43 -0.18 -9.38
CA LYS A 73 20.76 -0.61 -8.01
C LYS A 73 20.26 0.30 -6.89
N GLN A 74 19.32 1.21 -7.17
CA GLN A 74 18.71 2.12 -6.20
C GLN A 74 17.18 2.14 -6.31
N TRP A 75 16.51 2.44 -5.19
CA TRP A 75 15.07 2.66 -5.18
C TRP A 75 14.77 4.12 -5.48
N GLN A 76 13.94 4.36 -6.49
CA GLN A 76 13.41 5.67 -6.83
C GLN A 76 11.91 5.72 -6.55
N ILE A 77 11.38 6.93 -6.42
CA ILE A 77 9.99 7.19 -6.04
C ILE A 77 9.33 8.06 -7.09
N ILE A 78 8.16 7.64 -7.52
CA ILE A 78 7.20 8.43 -8.29
C ILE A 78 5.94 8.63 -7.48
N ILE A 79 5.38 9.83 -7.56
CA ILE A 79 4.03 10.11 -7.09
C ILE A 79 3.19 10.35 -8.33
N THR A 80 2.12 9.59 -8.49
CA THR A 80 1.19 9.72 -9.63
C THR A 80 -0.23 9.41 -9.15
N GLN A 81 -1.20 9.50 -10.04
CA GLN A 81 -2.59 9.15 -9.78
C GLN A 81 -3.00 7.97 -10.65
N VAL A 82 -3.89 7.14 -10.13
CA VAL A 82 -4.50 6.05 -10.89
C VAL A 82 -5.51 6.65 -11.86
N LYS A 83 -5.25 6.54 -13.16
CA LYS A 83 -6.15 7.01 -14.22
C LYS A 83 -7.33 6.06 -14.39
N ARG A 84 -7.05 4.75 -14.40
CA ARG A 84 -8.03 3.68 -14.60
C ARG A 84 -7.55 2.40 -13.95
N GLU A 85 -8.49 1.62 -13.45
CA GLU A 85 -8.28 0.26 -12.97
C GLU A 85 -8.80 -0.75 -13.99
N ASN A 86 -8.08 -1.87 -14.10
CA ASN A 86 -8.50 -3.09 -14.77
C ASN A 86 -8.28 -4.25 -13.77
N ASP A 87 -8.95 -5.39 -13.98
CA ASP A 87 -8.86 -6.57 -13.12
C ASP A 87 -7.42 -7.08 -12.93
N TYR A 88 -6.50 -6.75 -13.84
CA TYR A 88 -5.11 -7.23 -13.83
C TYR A 88 -4.05 -6.14 -13.69
N TYR A 89 -4.39 -4.88 -13.97
CA TYR A 89 -3.41 -3.80 -14.00
C TYR A 89 -4.04 -2.43 -13.78
N LEU A 90 -3.21 -1.47 -13.38
CA LEU A 90 -3.59 -0.09 -13.14
C LEU A 90 -2.92 0.81 -14.16
N ILE A 91 -3.72 1.61 -14.86
CA ILE A 91 -3.22 2.68 -15.71
C ILE A 91 -3.01 3.91 -14.85
N LEU A 92 -1.82 4.49 -14.95
CA LEU A 92 -1.40 5.64 -14.19
C LEU A 92 -1.41 6.89 -15.07
N ASN A 93 -1.62 8.04 -14.44
CA ASN A 93 -1.34 9.31 -15.09
C ASN A 93 0.16 9.42 -15.38
N GLN A 94 0.49 10.13 -16.46
CA GLN A 94 1.88 10.40 -16.80
C GLN A 94 2.51 11.23 -15.68
N PRO A 95 3.59 10.73 -15.04
CA PRO A 95 4.31 11.49 -14.05
C PRO A 95 5.06 12.66 -14.70
N GLU A 96 5.40 13.68 -13.90
CA GLU A 96 6.11 14.88 -14.35
C GLU A 96 7.50 14.61 -14.94
N PHE A 97 8.04 13.41 -14.75
CA PHE A 97 9.33 12.98 -15.26
C PHE A 97 9.23 11.63 -15.97
N ILE A 98 9.91 11.52 -17.12
CA ILE A 98 9.86 10.35 -18.00
C ILE A 98 10.78 9.26 -17.46
N ILE A 99 10.23 8.07 -17.24
CA ILE A 99 11.04 6.86 -17.04
C ILE A 99 11.33 6.29 -18.43
N SER A 100 12.59 6.05 -18.77
CA SER A 100 12.99 5.50 -20.08
C SER A 100 13.08 3.96 -20.11
N VAL A 101 12.64 3.29 -19.05
CA VAL A 101 12.79 1.84 -18.87
C VAL A 101 11.44 1.15 -18.91
N TRP A 102 11.34 0.11 -19.74
CA TRP A 102 10.10 -0.53 -20.12
C TRP A 102 9.55 -1.50 -19.08
N TYR A 103 10.37 -2.00 -18.15
CA TYR A 103 9.94 -2.96 -17.13
C TYR A 103 10.82 -2.90 -15.88
N LEU A 104 10.24 -2.54 -14.74
CA LEU A 104 10.94 -2.38 -13.47
C LEU A 104 10.16 -3.05 -12.34
N SER A 105 10.88 -3.72 -11.43
CA SER A 105 10.27 -4.17 -10.17
C SER A 105 9.82 -2.96 -9.36
N ALA A 106 8.59 -2.99 -8.88
CA ALA A 106 7.98 -1.84 -8.22
C ALA A 106 7.05 -2.22 -7.07
N LYS A 107 6.90 -1.29 -6.14
CA LYS A 107 5.94 -1.33 -5.03
C LYS A 107 5.07 -0.09 -5.11
N MET A 108 3.76 -0.25 -5.09
CA MET A 108 2.82 0.86 -5.10
C MET A 108 2.19 1.01 -3.72
N GLU A 109 2.55 2.08 -3.02
CA GLU A 109 1.99 2.50 -1.75
C GLU A 109 0.75 3.39 -2.01
N PHE A 110 -0.37 3.08 -1.37
CA PHE A 110 -1.66 3.75 -1.64
C PHE A 110 -2.36 4.27 -0.37
N GLY A 111 -1.66 4.28 0.76
CA GLY A 111 -2.13 4.86 2.01
C GLY A 111 -1.45 4.26 3.23
N SER A 112 -1.83 4.75 4.40
CA SER A 112 -1.45 4.18 5.70
C SER A 112 -2.71 3.96 6.53
N GLN A 113 -2.77 2.84 7.24
CA GLN A 113 -3.81 2.56 8.24
C GLN A 113 -3.15 2.03 9.50
N THR A 114 -3.82 2.10 10.65
CA THR A 114 -3.25 1.51 11.87
C THR A 114 -3.26 -0.02 11.77
N THR A 115 -2.37 -0.67 12.51
CA THR A 115 -2.37 -2.15 12.58
C THR A 115 -3.71 -2.66 13.10
N LEU A 116 -4.32 -1.93 14.03
CA LEU A 116 -5.64 -2.22 14.55
C LEU A 116 -6.72 -2.15 13.45
N ASP A 117 -6.75 -1.08 12.65
CA ASP A 117 -7.74 -0.92 11.56
C ASP A 117 -7.64 -2.05 10.54
N TYR A 118 -6.41 -2.45 10.20
CA TYR A 118 -6.18 -3.56 9.28
C TYR A 118 -6.71 -4.89 9.83
N LEU A 119 -6.39 -5.20 11.09
CA LEU A 119 -6.82 -6.43 11.75
C LEU A 119 -8.34 -6.49 11.88
N LEU A 120 -8.97 -5.38 12.27
CA LEU A 120 -10.43 -5.27 12.35
C LEU A 120 -11.09 -5.54 10.99
N LYS A 121 -10.49 -5.07 9.89
CA LYS A 121 -11.01 -5.28 8.53
C LYS A 121 -10.89 -6.73 8.04
N ILE A 122 -9.95 -7.52 8.57
CA ILE A 122 -9.82 -8.95 8.23
C ILE A 122 -10.79 -9.81 9.04
N MET A 123 -11.10 -9.40 10.28
CA MET A 123 -11.94 -10.18 11.19
C MET A 123 -13.44 -10.08 10.91
N ILE A 124 -13.89 -9.00 10.27
CA ILE A 124 -15.29 -8.74 9.91
C ILE A 124 -15.52 -9.19 8.47
#